data_AF-A0A949G7B6-F1
#
_entry.id   AF-A0A949G7B6-F1
#
_cell.length_a   1.000
_cell.length_b   1.000
_cell.length_c   1.000
_cell.angle_alpha   90.00
_cell.angle_beta   90.00
_cell.angle_gamma   90.00
#
_symmetry.space_group_name_H-M   'P 1'
#
loop_
_entity.id
_entity.type
_entity.pdbx_description
1 polymer ?
#
loop_
_entity_poly.entity_id
_entity_poly.type
_entity_poly.pdbx_seq_one_letter_code
_entity_poly.pdbx_strand_id
1 'polypeptide(L)'
;TGEVTLELRRGNDYSILNTESPNLTYAPERLSMEKVEDAPFTPLDRIGQLTMRNLDITDTRAKLSIYAQSGLLSLGEGAEMIKLEGGTK
;
A
#
# COMPACT_ATOMS: atom_id res chain seq x y z
N THR A 1 -4.84 9.43 -23.64
CA THR A 1 -5.08 8.70 -24.90
C THR A 1 -3.96 7.72 -25.14
N GLY A 2 -4.28 6.48 -25.52
CA GLY A 2 -3.33 5.40 -25.75
C GLY A 2 -4.00 4.13 -26.23
N GLU A 3 -3.22 3.05 -26.32
CA GLU A 3 -3.63 1.74 -26.80
C GLU A 3 -3.32 0.65 -25.76
N VAL A 4 -4.16 -0.38 -25.70
CA VAL A 4 -3.99 -1.56 -24.85
C VAL A 4 -4.16 -2.80 -25.71
N THR A 5 -3.19 -3.70 -25.66
CA THR A 5 -3.24 -4.99 -26.35
C THR A 5 -3.75 -6.07 -25.40
N LEU A 6 -4.77 -6.81 -25.83
CA LEU A 6 -5.45 -7.82 -25.02
C LEU A 6 -5.41 -9.18 -25.72
N GLU A 7 -5.19 -10.24 -24.94
CA GLU A 7 -5.45 -11.63 -25.34
C GLU A 7 -6.79 -12.06 -24.74
N LEU A 8 -7.74 -12.44 -25.59
CA LEU A 8 -9.06 -12.90 -25.15
C LEU A 8 -9.16 -14.42 -25.26
N ARG A 9 -9.70 -15.06 -24.22
CA ARG A 9 -9.91 -16.52 -24.18
C ARG A 9 -11.41 -16.83 -24.12
N ARG A 10 -11.96 -17.21 -22.95
CA ARG A 10 -13.38 -17.56 -22.82
C ARG A 10 -14.09 -16.73 -21.76
N GLY A 11 -15.22 -16.13 -22.13
CA GLY A 11 -15.98 -15.27 -21.22
C GLY A 11 -15.12 -14.09 -20.76
N ASN A 12 -14.93 -13.96 -19.45
CA ASN A 12 -14.13 -12.89 -18.84
C ASN A 12 -12.66 -13.27 -18.63
N ASP A 13 -12.21 -14.37 -19.24
CA ASP A 13 -10.80 -14.76 -19.21
C ASP A 13 -10.02 -14.00 -20.30
N TYR A 14 -9.18 -13.06 -19.88
CA TYR A 14 -8.31 -12.28 -20.74
C TYR A 14 -6.99 -11.91 -20.05
N SER A 15 -5.95 -11.63 -20.84
CA SER A 15 -4.67 -11.11 -20.37
C SER A 15 -4.36 -9.78 -21.05
N ILE A 16 -3.84 -8.82 -20.29
CA ILE A 16 -3.26 -7.59 -20.85
C ILE A 16 -1.84 -7.92 -21.29
N LEU A 17 -1.56 -7.76 -22.58
CA LEU A 17 -0.24 -8.04 -23.15
C LEU A 17 0.64 -6.80 -23.17
N ASN A 18 0.07 -5.64 -23.51
CA ASN A 18 0.82 -4.39 -23.62
C ASN A 18 -0.08 -3.18 -23.36
N THR A 19 0.51 -2.07 -22.93
CA THR A 19 -0.18 -0.80 -22.71
C THR A 19 0.75 0.34 -23.08
N GLU A 20 0.36 1.12 -24.08
CA GLU A 20 1.16 2.21 -24.64
C GLU A 20 0.37 3.52 -24.58
N SER A 21 0.98 4.55 -24.01
CA SER A 21 0.40 5.90 -24.05
C SER A 21 1.51 6.93 -23.83
N PRO A 22 1.55 8.00 -24.63
CA PRO A 22 2.51 9.10 -24.41
C PRO A 22 2.21 9.89 -23.12
N ASN A 23 1.06 9.68 -22.49
CA ASN A 23 0.63 10.37 -21.27
C ASN A 23 0.70 9.47 -20.03
N LEU A 24 1.45 8.36 -20.07
CA LEU A 24 1.59 7.51 -18.88
C LEU A 24 2.39 8.24 -17.80
N THR A 25 1.88 8.19 -16.57
CA THR A 25 2.64 8.57 -15.37
C THR A 25 3.51 7.41 -14.87
N TYR A 26 3.20 6.18 -15.30
CA TYR A 26 4.07 5.03 -15.12
C TYR A 26 5.30 5.18 -16.02
N ALA A 27 6.46 5.30 -15.38
CA ALA A 27 7.75 5.58 -16.00
C ALA A 27 8.85 4.95 -15.12
N PRO A 28 9.17 3.65 -15.29
CA PRO A 28 10.09 2.94 -14.40
C PRO A 28 11.50 3.55 -14.38
N GLU A 29 11.93 4.14 -15.49
CA GLU A 29 13.21 4.83 -15.62
C GLU A 29 13.37 6.00 -14.65
N ARG A 30 12.26 6.67 -14.28
CA ARG A 30 12.26 7.76 -13.29
C ARG A 30 12.49 7.26 -11.86
N LEU A 31 12.29 5.97 -11.61
CA LEU A 31 12.53 5.33 -10.31
C LEU A 31 13.82 4.50 -10.31
N SER A 32 14.63 4.59 -11.37
CA SER A 32 15.91 3.89 -11.45
C SER A 32 16.89 4.40 -10.41
N MET A 33 17.65 3.48 -9.82
CA MET A 33 18.68 3.73 -8.82
C MET A 33 20.09 3.42 -9.33
N GLU A 34 20.23 3.11 -10.63
CA GLU A 34 21.51 2.67 -11.22
C GLU A 34 22.52 3.82 -11.36
N LYS A 35 22.04 5.05 -11.62
CA LYS A 35 22.85 6.26 -11.67
C LYS A 35 22.40 7.21 -10.57
N VAL A 36 23.28 7.43 -9.60
CA VAL A 36 22.95 8.14 -8.35
C VAL A 36 22.73 9.64 -8.55
N GLU A 37 23.32 10.25 -9.59
CA GLU A 37 23.19 11.69 -9.87
C GLU A 37 21.77 12.12 -10.28
N ASP A 38 21.03 11.23 -10.95
CA ASP A 38 19.65 11.48 -11.42
C ASP A 38 18.59 10.82 -10.53
N ALA A 39 18.98 10.21 -9.40
CA ALA A 39 18.07 9.48 -8.55
C ALA A 39 17.05 10.44 -7.89
N PRO A 40 15.74 10.17 -7.98
CA PRO A 40 14.70 11.06 -7.45
C PRO A 40 14.67 11.15 -5.92
N PHE A 41 15.27 10.17 -5.22
CA PHE A 41 15.36 10.12 -3.77
C PHE A 41 16.52 9.24 -3.34
N THR A 42 17.05 9.51 -2.16
CA THR A 42 18.08 8.72 -1.50
C THR A 42 17.48 7.76 -0.46
N PRO A 43 18.23 6.76 0.02
CA PRO A 43 17.78 5.92 1.12
C PRO A 43 17.42 6.71 2.39
N LEU A 44 18.13 7.81 2.66
CA LEU A 44 17.89 8.65 3.84
C LEU A 44 16.55 9.38 3.77
N ASP A 45 16.14 9.82 2.57
CA ASP A 45 14.84 10.47 2.37
C ASP A 45 13.69 9.54 2.72
N ARG A 46 13.83 8.23 2.42
CA ARG A 46 12.84 7.23 2.81
C ARG A 46 12.79 7.04 4.31
N ILE A 47 13.92 7.06 5.02
CA ILE A 47 13.95 6.99 6.49
C ILE A 47 13.28 8.23 7.10
N GLY A 48 13.53 9.42 6.55
CA GLY A 48 12.84 10.65 6.94
C GLY A 48 11.32 10.52 6.79
N GLN A 49 10.87 10.04 5.62
CA GLN A 49 9.45 9.80 5.34
C GLN A 49 8.80 8.81 6.31
N LEU A 50 9.50 7.73 6.67
CA LEU A 50 9.02 6.75 7.66
C LEU A 50 8.94 7.35 9.07
N THR A 51 9.93 8.16 9.46
CA THR A 51 9.99 8.76 10.79
C THR A 51 8.79 9.69 11.05
N MET A 52 8.33 10.41 10.03
CA MET A 52 7.15 11.27 10.13
C MET A 52 5.84 10.52 10.43
N ARG A 53 5.80 9.19 10.25
CA ARG A 53 4.62 8.37 10.57
C ARG A 53 4.54 7.96 12.05
N ASN A 54 5.59 8.15 12.84
CA ASN A 54 5.68 7.57 14.20
C ASN A 54 4.64 8.11 15.18
N LEU A 55 4.28 9.41 15.11
CA LEU A 55 3.27 10.00 16.00
C LEU A 55 1.90 9.41 15.74
N ASP A 56 1.47 9.40 14.47
CA ASP A 56 0.21 8.81 14.02
C ASP A 56 0.10 7.31 14.35
N ILE A 57 1.20 6.56 14.21
CA ILE A 57 1.26 5.14 14.61
C ILE A 57 1.07 4.98 16.12
N THR A 58 1.68 5.84 16.93
CA THR A 58 1.57 5.79 18.39
C THR A 58 0.15 6.11 18.83
N ASP A 59 -0.46 7.14 18.23
CA ASP A 59 -1.84 7.52 18.49
C ASP A 59 -2.81 6.40 18.11
N THR A 60 -2.60 5.77 16.94
CA THR A 60 -3.40 4.62 16.50
C THR A 60 -3.29 3.45 17.48
N ARG A 61 -2.08 3.14 17.97
CA ARG A 61 -1.89 2.10 19.00
C ARG A 61 -2.60 2.43 20.31
N ALA A 62 -2.56 3.70 20.75
CA ALA A 62 -3.29 4.14 21.92
C ALA A 62 -4.81 4.02 21.74
N LYS A 63 -5.34 4.39 20.56
CA LYS A 63 -6.76 4.24 20.22
C LYS A 63 -7.20 2.79 20.22
N LEU A 64 -6.38 1.89 19.68
CA LEU A 64 -6.63 0.44 19.70
C LEU A 64 -6.75 -0.10 21.14
N SER A 65 -5.90 0.35 22.06
CA SER A 65 -6.02 0.01 23.49
C SER A 65 -7.31 0.54 24.11
N ILE A 66 -7.73 1.77 23.77
CA ILE A 66 -9.00 2.35 24.25
C ILE A 66 -10.19 1.53 23.74
N TYR A 67 -10.20 1.16 22.46
CA TYR A 67 -11.28 0.36 21.88
C TYR A 67 -11.38 -1.04 22.48
N ALA A 68 -10.24 -1.64 22.86
CA ALA A 68 -10.23 -2.90 23.60
C ALA A 68 -10.80 -2.72 25.02
N GLN A 69 -10.45 -1.64 25.72
CA GLN A 69 -10.98 -1.35 27.07
C GLN A 69 -12.48 -1.04 27.06
N SER A 70 -12.98 -0.39 26.02
CA SER A 70 -14.41 -0.07 25.88
C SER A 70 -15.26 -1.24 25.39
N GLY A 71 -14.66 -2.43 25.20
CA GLY A 71 -15.36 -3.63 24.73
C GLY A 71 -15.80 -3.57 23.26
N LEU A 72 -15.25 -2.67 22.45
CA LEU A 72 -15.54 -2.60 21.02
C LEU A 72 -14.64 -3.55 20.20
N LEU A 73 -13.55 -3.99 20.81
CA LEU A 73 -12.56 -4.84 20.20
C LEU A 73 -12.13 -5.96 21.17
N SER A 74 -11.97 -7.17 20.65
CA SER A 74 -11.43 -8.30 21.42
C SER A 74 -9.93 -8.45 21.19
N LEU A 75 -9.17 -8.72 22.26
CA LEU A 75 -7.77 -9.11 22.14
C LEU A 75 -7.70 -10.47 21.43
N GLY A 76 -7.05 -10.50 20.26
CA GLY A 76 -6.84 -11.74 19.53
C GLY A 76 -6.00 -12.73 20.32
N GLU A 77 -6.41 -14.00 20.34
CA GLU A 77 -5.58 -15.11 20.81
C GLU A 77 -4.42 -15.34 19.84
N GLY A 78 -3.19 -15.12 20.32
CA GLY A 78 -1.96 -15.17 19.53
C GLY A 78 -1.54 -13.79 19.06
N ALA A 79 -0.25 -13.48 19.21
CA ALA A 79 0.33 -12.24 18.75
C ALA A 79 -0.05 -12.03 17.27
N GLU A 80 -0.88 -11.03 16.96
CA GLU A 80 -0.44 -9.98 16.04
C GLU A 80 -1.40 -8.82 15.82
N MET A 81 -2.72 -8.89 16.02
CA MET A 81 -3.57 -7.69 16.00
C MET A 81 -4.98 -7.90 16.59
N ILE A 82 -5.56 -6.79 17.06
CA ILE A 82 -6.87 -6.71 17.70
C ILE A 82 -8.00 -7.03 16.71
N LYS A 83 -9.03 -7.77 17.14
CA LYS A 83 -10.16 -8.20 16.30
C LYS A 83 -11.40 -7.35 16.56
N LEU A 84 -12.15 -7.06 15.51
CA LEU A 84 -13.52 -6.54 15.62
C LEU A 84 -14.39 -7.64 16.22
N GLU A 85 -15.19 -7.32 17.23
CA GLU A 85 -16.24 -8.24 17.67
C GLU A 85 -17.28 -8.33 16.56
N GLY A 86 -17.49 -9.54 16.04
CA GLY A 86 -18.35 -9.79 14.90
C GLY A 86 -19.78 -9.37 15.21
N GLY A 87 -20.32 -8.45 14.42
CA GLY A 87 -21.76 -8.29 14.29
C GLY A 87 -22.34 -9.61 13.79
N THR A 88 -23.10 -10.28 14.65
CA THR A 88 -23.92 -11.43 14.29
C THR A 88 -24.82 -11.07 13.11
N LYS A 89 -24.59 -11.76 11.99
CA LYS A 89 -25.65 -12.16 11.08
C LYS A 89 -25.75 -13.68 11.13
#